data_AF-A0ABD3ZBF5-F1
#
_entry.id   AF-A0ABD3ZBF5-F1
#
_cell.length_a   1.000
_cell.length_b   1.000
_cell.length_c   1.000
_cell.angle_alpha   90.00
_cell.angle_beta   90.00
_cell.angle_gamma   90.00
#
_symmetry.space_group_name_H-M   'P 1'
#
loop_
_entity.id
_entity.type
_entity.pdbx_description
1 polymer ?
#
loop_
_entity_poly.entity_id
_entity_poly.type
_entity_poly.pdbx_seq_one_letter_code
_entity_poly.pdbx_strand_id
1 'polypeptide(L)'
;MKGQRPIEMMKCSSEFMKVCELRHCCVHRFGKLGSKNAIRLGLAEHMKHLEKPIILNNDDLEQIAFIVENFIRTLNNTVFKFIINRTVENKNKEKGGERLYDSEWTWVFEKDISRFEKYYAIFSAKNDTLPGLSLQDSYQLFVNAYKPKPPARKNKKTEKVNATTI
;
A
#
# COMPACT_ATOMS: atom_id res chain seq x y z
N MET A 1 18.71 0.64 -6.00
CA MET A 1 17.65 1.63 -6.32
C MET A 1 17.50 2.59 -5.16
N LYS A 2 17.75 3.89 -5.36
CA LYS A 2 17.33 4.93 -4.42
C LYS A 2 15.86 5.23 -4.72
N GLY A 3 14.95 4.58 -4.00
CA GLY A 3 13.52 4.90 -4.02
C GLY A 3 13.13 5.46 -2.66
N GLN A 4 12.45 6.61 -2.64
CA GLN A 4 11.79 7.05 -1.40
C GLN A 4 10.71 6.03 -1.05
N ARG A 5 10.66 5.65 0.24
CA ARG A 5 9.60 4.79 0.76
C ARG A 5 8.25 5.50 0.58
N PRO A 6 7.20 4.83 0.10
CA PRO A 6 5.85 5.41 0.02
C PRO A 6 5.42 5.95 1.38
N ILE A 7 4.77 7.12 1.39
CA ILE A 7 4.38 7.83 2.62
C ILE A 7 3.48 6.92 3.47
N GLU A 8 2.57 6.20 2.82
CA GLU A 8 1.64 5.26 3.45
C GLU A 8 2.36 4.15 4.23
N MET A 9 3.59 3.81 3.85
CA MET A 9 4.40 2.77 4.50
C MET A 9 5.30 3.29 5.63
N MET A 10 5.50 4.60 5.77
CA MET A 10 6.51 5.13 6.69
C MET A 10 6.29 4.69 8.14
N LYS A 11 5.06 4.83 8.64
CA LYS A 11 4.70 4.49 10.03
C LYS A 11 4.79 2.99 10.29
N CYS A 12 4.10 2.17 9.50
CA CYS A 12 4.07 0.72 9.72
C CYS A 12 5.45 0.08 9.56
N SER A 13 6.29 0.59 8.65
CA SER A 13 7.67 0.14 8.51
C SER A 13 8.52 0.48 9.73
N SER A 14 8.32 1.67 10.34
CA SER A 14 9.02 2.07 11.56
C SER A 14 8.66 1.15 12.74
N GLU A 15 7.38 0.86 12.92
CA GLU A 15 6.94 -0.05 13.99
C GLU A 15 7.42 -1.48 13.74
N PHE A 16 7.35 -1.97 12.50
CA PHE A 16 7.88 -3.29 12.15
C PHE A 16 9.40 -3.40 12.41
N MET A 17 10.17 -2.33 12.18
CA MET A 17 11.59 -2.33 12.51
C MET A 17 11.84 -2.53 14.02
N LYS A 18 10.98 -2.00 14.90
CA LYS A 18 11.10 -2.26 16.35
C LYS A 18 10.92 -3.75 16.66
N VAL A 19 9.96 -4.41 16.00
CA VAL A 19 9.75 -5.86 16.13
C VAL A 19 10.99 -6.64 15.64
N CYS A 20 11.62 -6.22 14.53
CA CYS A 20 12.86 -6.83 14.04
C CYS A 20 14.01 -6.71 15.05
N GLU A 21 14.19 -5.55 15.67
CA GLU A 21 15.20 -5.32 16.71
C GLU A 21 14.92 -6.17 17.96
N LEU A 22 13.65 -6.31 18.35
CA LEU A 22 13.23 -7.19 19.45
C LEU A 22 13.53 -8.66 19.13
N ARG A 23 13.15 -9.15 17.94
CA ARG A 23 13.46 -10.51 17.47
C ARG A 23 14.96 -10.77 17.47
N HIS A 24 15.76 -9.79 17.02
CA HIS A 24 17.22 -9.90 17.04
C HIS A 24 17.75 -10.15 18.46
N CYS A 25 17.21 -9.45 19.46
CA CYS A 25 17.56 -9.69 20.86
C CYS A 25 17.17 -11.10 21.32
N CYS A 26 15.96 -11.55 21.00
CA CYS A 26 15.49 -12.90 21.35
C CYS A 26 16.40 -13.99 20.78
N VAL A 27 16.77 -13.89 19.49
CA VAL A 27 17.53 -14.94 18.78
C VAL A 27 19.04 -14.88 19.06
N HIS A 28 19.63 -13.69 19.06
CA HIS A 28 21.10 -13.53 19.06
C HIS A 28 21.68 -13.03 20.39
N ARG A 29 20.83 -12.60 21.33
CA ARG A 29 21.27 -12.06 22.62
C ARG A 29 20.73 -12.88 23.79
N PHE A 30 20.36 -14.14 23.56
CA PHE A 30 19.79 -15.03 24.57
C PHE A 30 18.59 -14.39 25.29
N GLY A 31 17.75 -13.67 24.54
CA GLY A 31 16.61 -12.95 25.11
C GLY A 31 16.95 -11.67 25.87
N LYS A 32 18.17 -11.14 25.79
CA LYS A 32 18.56 -9.92 26.52
C LYS A 32 18.55 -8.68 25.64
N LEU A 33 18.13 -7.56 26.21
CA LEU A 33 18.15 -6.26 25.51
C LEU A 33 19.57 -5.69 25.45
N GLY A 34 20.17 -5.67 24.25
CA GLY A 34 21.48 -5.07 24.03
C GLY A 34 21.46 -3.55 23.88
N SER A 35 22.57 -2.89 24.22
CA SER A 35 22.72 -1.43 24.16
C SER A 35 22.44 -0.84 22.77
N LYS A 36 22.95 -1.46 21.70
CA LYS A 36 22.70 -1.02 20.32
C LYS A 36 21.22 -1.12 19.92
N ASN A 37 20.54 -2.19 20.34
CA ASN A 37 19.11 -2.39 20.04
C ASN A 37 18.26 -1.44 20.88
N ALA A 38 18.60 -1.22 22.15
CA ALA A 38 17.94 -0.25 23.02
C ALA A 38 17.94 1.16 22.41
N ILE A 39 19.09 1.63 21.90
CA ILE A 39 19.19 2.93 21.22
C ILE A 39 18.23 3.00 20.01
N ARG A 40 18.19 1.94 19.19
CA ARG A 40 17.29 1.88 18.01
C ARG A 40 15.82 1.83 18.36
N LEU A 41 15.48 1.30 19.53
CA LEU A 41 14.13 1.31 20.10
C LEU A 41 13.77 2.63 20.79
N GLY A 42 14.69 3.60 20.86
CA GLY A 42 14.47 4.87 21.57
C GLY A 42 14.67 4.78 23.09
N LEU A 43 15.31 3.71 23.57
CA LEU A 43 15.54 3.43 24.99
C LEU A 43 16.95 3.85 25.47
N ALA A 44 17.56 4.85 24.82
CA ALA A 44 18.93 5.27 25.10
C ALA A 44 19.15 5.72 26.56
N GLU A 45 18.15 6.36 27.18
CA GLU A 45 18.20 6.82 28.56
C GLU A 45 17.82 5.73 29.59
N HIS A 46 17.40 4.56 29.11
CA HIS A 46 16.85 3.47 29.92
C HIS A 46 17.89 2.38 30.22
N MET A 47 19.11 2.80 30.56
CA MET A 47 20.27 1.92 30.85
C MET A 47 19.96 0.81 31.87
N LYS A 48 19.06 1.09 32.83
CA LYS A 48 18.60 0.13 33.87
C LYS A 48 17.89 -1.12 33.32
N HIS A 49 17.53 -1.13 32.04
CA HIS A 49 16.87 -2.25 31.36
C HIS A 49 17.81 -3.05 30.43
N LEU A 50 19.08 -2.63 30.31
CA LEU A 50 20.06 -3.34 29.49
C LEU A 50 20.45 -4.69 30.11
N GLU A 51 20.75 -5.65 29.24
CA GLU A 51 21.13 -7.04 29.57
C GLU A 51 20.12 -7.82 30.42
N LYS A 52 18.95 -7.24 30.70
CA LYS A 52 17.83 -7.92 31.34
C LYS A 52 17.13 -8.84 30.34
N PRO A 53 16.64 -10.00 30.79
CA PRO A 53 15.76 -10.83 29.98
C PRO A 53 14.53 -10.05 29.54
N ILE A 54 14.18 -10.20 28.26
CA ILE A 54 12.93 -9.74 27.70
C ILE A 54 11.86 -10.71 28.19
N ILE A 55 10.87 -10.18 28.89
CA ILE A 55 9.70 -10.92 29.35
C ILE A 55 8.53 -10.36 28.56
N LEU A 56 7.85 -11.22 27.80
CA LEU A 56 6.67 -10.87 27.01
C LEU A 56 5.45 -11.57 27.61
N ASN A 57 4.32 -10.87 27.64
CA ASN A 57 3.03 -11.44 27.97
C ASN A 57 2.15 -11.57 26.71
N ASN A 58 0.90 -12.02 26.88
CA ASN A 58 -0.02 -12.19 25.75
C ASN A 58 -0.36 -10.87 25.06
N ASP A 59 -0.56 -9.78 25.81
CA ASP A 59 -0.85 -8.46 25.25
C ASP A 59 0.32 -7.94 24.38
N ASP A 60 1.56 -8.24 24.77
CA ASP A 60 2.75 -7.92 23.97
C ASP A 60 2.77 -8.73 22.67
N LEU A 61 2.40 -10.01 22.73
CA LEU A 61 2.34 -10.89 21.55
C LEU A 61 1.24 -10.44 20.58
N GLU A 62 0.07 -10.04 21.08
CA GLU A 62 -1.02 -9.49 20.27
C GLU A 62 -0.59 -8.18 19.59
N GLN A 63 0.10 -7.30 20.30
CA GLN A 63 0.63 -6.07 19.72
C GLN A 63 1.68 -6.35 18.63
N ILE A 64 2.58 -7.30 18.85
CA ILE A 64 3.56 -7.72 17.85
C ILE A 64 2.85 -8.27 16.61
N ALA A 65 1.87 -9.15 16.79
CA ALA A 65 1.07 -9.70 15.69
C ALA A 65 0.38 -8.59 14.89
N PHE A 66 -0.28 -7.66 15.58
CA PHE A 66 -0.93 -6.50 14.95
C PHE A 66 0.06 -5.64 14.14
N ILE A 67 1.25 -5.36 14.67
CA ILE A 67 2.28 -4.59 13.96
C ILE A 67 2.71 -5.30 12.67
N VAL A 68 2.95 -6.62 12.75
CA VAL A 68 3.37 -7.44 11.59
C VAL A 68 2.27 -7.50 10.55
N GLU A 69 1.03 -7.79 10.95
CA GLU A 69 -0.12 -7.84 10.05
C GLU A 69 -0.35 -6.51 9.35
N ASN A 70 -0.32 -5.40 10.09
CA ASN A 70 -0.51 -4.08 9.53
C ASN A 70 0.60 -3.71 8.53
N PHE A 71 1.86 -4.08 8.82
CA PHE A 71 2.96 -3.89 7.88
C PHE A 71 2.74 -4.69 6.58
N ILE A 72 2.43 -5.97 6.67
CA ILE A 72 2.21 -6.83 5.50
C ILE A 72 1.01 -6.37 4.68
N ARG A 73 -0.11 -6.03 5.34
CA ARG A 73 -1.31 -5.49 4.68
C ARG A 73 -1.01 -4.20 3.92
N THR A 74 -0.28 -3.27 4.55
CA THR A 74 0.10 -2.01 3.91
C THR A 74 1.03 -2.25 2.73
N LEU A 75 2.05 -3.10 2.89
CA LEU A 75 2.98 -3.47 1.82
C LEU A 75 2.23 -4.06 0.61
N ASN A 76 1.36 -5.04 0.84
CA ASN A 76 0.59 -5.69 -0.22
C ASN A 76 -0.30 -4.69 -0.95
N ASN A 77 -1.02 -3.82 -0.23
CA ASN A 77 -1.86 -2.79 -0.82
C ASN A 77 -1.05 -1.78 -1.65
N THR A 78 0.12 -1.35 -1.14
CA THR A 78 1.02 -0.43 -1.85
C THR A 78 1.56 -1.04 -3.14
N VAL A 79 2.02 -2.30 -3.09
CA VAL A 79 2.53 -3.02 -4.26
C VAL A 79 1.41 -3.26 -5.28
N PHE A 80 0.23 -3.70 -4.83
CA PHE A 80 -0.94 -3.89 -5.69
C PHE A 80 -1.31 -2.60 -6.42
N LYS A 81 -1.44 -1.47 -5.69
CA LYS A 81 -1.73 -0.16 -6.27
C LYS A 81 -0.70 0.23 -7.33
N PHE A 82 0.58 0.03 -7.04
CA PHE A 82 1.66 0.34 -7.98
C PHE A 82 1.58 -0.49 -9.26
N ILE A 83 1.38 -1.81 -9.13
CA ILE A 83 1.24 -2.72 -10.27
C ILE A 83 0.03 -2.34 -11.11
N ILE A 84 -1.14 -2.21 -10.49
CA ILE A 84 -2.39 -1.89 -11.17
C ILE A 84 -2.29 -0.53 -11.89
N ASN A 85 -1.70 0.50 -11.26
CA ASN A 85 -1.48 1.78 -11.94
C ASN A 85 -0.64 1.63 -13.23
N ARG A 86 0.41 0.79 -13.20
CA ARG A 86 1.21 0.50 -14.41
C ARG A 86 0.38 -0.17 -15.50
N THR A 87 -0.58 -1.02 -15.13
CA THR A 87 -1.48 -1.65 -16.11
C THR A 87 -2.44 -0.65 -16.77
N VAL A 88 -2.77 0.44 -16.07
CA VAL A 88 -3.61 1.53 -16.59
C VAL A 88 -2.80 2.47 -17.47
N GLU A 89 -1.58 2.82 -17.07
CA GLU A 89 -0.68 3.62 -17.91
C GLU A 89 -0.33 2.88 -19.22
N ASN A 90 -0.33 1.54 -19.17
CA ASN A 90 -0.07 0.61 -20.27
C ASN A 90 1.21 0.90 -21.07
N LYS A 91 2.16 1.63 -20.47
CA LYS A 91 3.46 1.97 -21.02
C LYS A 91 4.48 2.06 -19.90
N ASN A 92 5.70 1.61 -20.14
CA ASN A 92 6.86 2.06 -19.38
C ASN A 92 7.15 3.52 -19.74
N LYS A 93 7.53 4.34 -18.76
CA LYS A 93 7.85 5.78 -18.93
C LYS A 93 9.14 6.03 -19.73
N GLU A 94 9.59 5.04 -20.48
CA GLU A 94 10.80 5.05 -21.29
C GLU A 94 10.50 5.63 -22.67
N LYS A 95 11.43 6.41 -23.23
CA LYS A 95 11.30 6.90 -24.60
C LYS A 95 11.33 5.71 -25.56
N GLY A 96 10.23 5.49 -26.28
CA GLY A 96 10.07 4.33 -27.17
C GLY A 96 9.53 3.07 -26.48
N GLY A 97 9.06 3.20 -25.24
CA GLY A 97 8.51 2.09 -24.47
C GLY A 97 7.34 1.38 -25.15
N GLU A 98 7.46 0.05 -25.27
CA GLU A 98 6.39 -0.81 -25.77
C GLU A 98 5.20 -0.84 -24.80
N ARG A 99 4.02 -1.13 -25.35
CA ARG A 99 2.85 -1.33 -24.49
C ARG A 99 3.01 -2.60 -23.69
N LEU A 100 2.57 -2.58 -22.44
CA LEU A 100 2.55 -3.77 -21.59
C LEU A 100 1.43 -4.74 -22.02
N TYR A 101 0.38 -4.21 -22.64
CA TYR A 101 -0.80 -4.92 -23.11
C TYR A 101 -1.30 -4.36 -24.44
N ASP A 102 -1.83 -5.25 -25.28
CA ASP A 102 -2.38 -4.88 -26.58
C ASP A 102 -3.62 -3.97 -26.46
N SER A 103 -4.43 -4.20 -25.43
CA SER A 103 -5.67 -3.48 -25.16
C SER A 103 -5.64 -2.69 -23.84
N GLU A 104 -6.26 -1.53 -23.88
CA GLU A 104 -6.57 -0.75 -22.68
C GLU A 104 -7.68 -1.42 -21.85
N TRP A 105 -7.83 -0.99 -20.59
CA TRP A 105 -8.96 -1.40 -19.76
C TRP A 105 -10.28 -0.88 -20.33
N THR A 106 -11.30 -1.73 -20.38
CA THR A 106 -12.63 -1.37 -20.90
C THR A 106 -13.51 -0.72 -19.82
N TRP A 107 -13.14 -0.89 -18.55
CA TRP A 107 -13.89 -0.46 -17.37
C TRP A 107 -15.25 -1.16 -17.24
N VAL A 108 -15.37 -2.35 -17.82
CA VAL A 108 -16.55 -3.24 -17.77
C VAL A 108 -16.11 -4.57 -17.17
N PHE A 109 -16.74 -4.97 -16.06
CA PHE A 109 -16.29 -6.10 -15.24
C PHE A 109 -16.10 -7.38 -16.07
N GLU A 110 -17.10 -7.78 -16.85
CA GLU A 110 -17.12 -9.03 -17.61
C GLU A 110 -16.01 -9.10 -18.67
N LYS A 111 -15.58 -7.95 -19.18
CA LYS A 111 -14.52 -7.86 -20.21
C LYS A 111 -13.13 -7.85 -19.60
N ASP A 112 -13.00 -7.27 -18.41
CA ASP A 112 -11.72 -6.99 -17.78
C ASP A 112 -11.34 -8.05 -16.73
N ILE A 113 -12.31 -8.87 -16.28
CA ILE A 113 -12.15 -9.78 -15.14
C ILE A 113 -11.02 -10.78 -15.30
N SER A 114 -10.87 -11.39 -16.49
CA SER A 114 -9.83 -12.39 -16.76
C SER A 114 -8.41 -11.83 -16.59
N ARG A 115 -8.23 -10.52 -16.82
CA ARG A 115 -6.97 -9.81 -16.59
C ARG A 115 -6.84 -9.35 -15.15
N PHE A 116 -7.90 -8.77 -14.58
CA PHE A 116 -7.87 -8.24 -13.22
C PHE A 116 -7.69 -9.32 -12.16
N GLU A 117 -8.32 -10.49 -12.34
CA GLU A 117 -8.23 -11.63 -11.43
C GLU A 117 -6.79 -12.11 -11.23
N LYS A 118 -5.95 -12.09 -12.28
CA LYS A 118 -4.53 -12.48 -12.18
C LYS A 118 -3.78 -11.67 -11.13
N TYR A 119 -4.12 -10.38 -10.98
CA TYR A 119 -3.55 -9.52 -9.98
C TYR A 119 -4.23 -9.73 -8.63
N TYR A 120 -5.56 -9.72 -8.60
CA TYR A 120 -6.32 -9.92 -7.37
C TYR A 120 -5.95 -11.24 -6.66
N ALA A 121 -5.75 -12.34 -7.39
CA ALA A 121 -5.43 -13.64 -6.81
C ALA A 121 -4.08 -13.68 -6.08
N ILE A 122 -3.15 -12.78 -6.42
CA ILE A 122 -1.83 -12.66 -5.76
C ILE A 122 -1.94 -11.91 -4.43
N PHE A 123 -2.77 -10.87 -4.39
CA PHE A 123 -2.82 -9.93 -3.26
C PHE A 123 -4.04 -10.10 -2.35
N SER A 124 -5.02 -10.90 -2.74
CA SER A 124 -6.19 -11.19 -1.92
C SER A 124 -5.82 -12.08 -0.73
N ALA A 125 -6.27 -11.68 0.45
CA ALA A 125 -6.10 -12.45 1.66
C ALA A 125 -7.07 -13.63 1.65
N LYS A 126 -6.54 -14.86 1.73
CA LYS A 126 -7.35 -16.10 1.73
C LYS A 126 -7.67 -16.61 3.13
N ASN A 127 -6.77 -16.35 4.08
CA ASN A 127 -6.83 -16.87 5.45
C ASN A 127 -6.59 -15.72 6.45
N ASP A 128 -7.40 -14.68 6.38
CA ASP A 128 -7.38 -13.57 7.34
C ASP A 128 -8.64 -13.63 8.22
N THR A 129 -8.56 -13.12 9.44
CA THR A 129 -9.64 -13.12 10.43
C THR A 129 -10.86 -12.34 9.93
N LEU A 130 -10.59 -11.34 9.08
CA LEU A 130 -11.60 -10.61 8.32
C LEU A 130 -11.48 -10.98 6.84
N PRO A 131 -12.59 -11.34 6.17
CA PRO A 131 -12.54 -11.63 4.74
C PRO A 131 -12.10 -10.38 3.98
N GLY A 132 -11.21 -10.59 3.00
CA GLY A 132 -10.85 -9.54 2.05
C GLY A 132 -12.05 -9.10 1.20
N LEU A 133 -11.89 -7.98 0.51
CA LEU A 133 -12.87 -7.54 -0.48
C LEU A 133 -13.09 -8.63 -1.53
N SER A 134 -14.33 -8.78 -1.99
CA SER A 134 -14.61 -9.66 -3.13
C SER A 134 -13.87 -9.18 -4.38
N LEU A 135 -13.67 -10.08 -5.35
CA LEU A 135 -13.07 -9.74 -6.64
C LEU A 135 -13.84 -8.60 -7.34
N GLN A 136 -15.17 -8.62 -7.24
CA GLN A 136 -16.04 -7.59 -7.81
C GLN A 136 -15.91 -6.25 -7.10
N ASP A 137 -15.88 -6.24 -5.76
CA ASP A 137 -15.71 -4.99 -5.00
C ASP A 137 -14.32 -4.39 -5.21
N SER A 138 -13.28 -5.25 -5.25
CA SER A 138 -11.92 -4.84 -5.56
C SER A 138 -11.82 -4.21 -6.95
N TYR A 139 -12.47 -4.82 -7.95
CA TYR A 139 -12.55 -4.27 -9.29
C TYR A 139 -13.31 -2.93 -9.31
N GLN A 140 -14.41 -2.80 -8.58
CA GLN A 140 -15.16 -1.55 -8.51
C GLN A 140 -14.32 -0.41 -7.91
N LEU A 141 -13.52 -0.68 -6.87
CA LEU A 141 -12.57 0.29 -6.33
C LEU A 141 -11.51 0.68 -7.35
N PHE A 142 -11.00 -0.28 -8.11
CA PHE A 142 -10.08 -0.03 -9.21
C PHE A 142 -10.69 0.90 -10.27
N VAL A 143 -11.91 0.60 -10.75
CA VAL A 143 -12.62 1.46 -11.71
C VAL A 143 -12.82 2.87 -11.14
N ASN A 144 -13.27 2.98 -9.89
CA ASN A 144 -13.52 4.28 -9.24
C ASN A 144 -12.24 5.13 -9.12
N ALA A 145 -11.09 4.48 -8.92
CA ALA A 145 -9.81 5.16 -8.76
C ALA A 145 -9.19 5.63 -10.09
N TYR A 146 -9.36 4.86 -11.17
CA TYR A 146 -8.59 5.05 -12.41
C TYR A 146 -9.41 5.38 -13.66
N LYS A 147 -10.72 5.14 -13.67
CA LYS A 147 -11.55 5.43 -14.85
C LYS A 147 -11.51 6.94 -15.14
N PRO A 148 -11.10 7.36 -16.36
CA PRO A 148 -11.07 8.77 -16.72
C PRO A 148 -12.45 9.41 -16.56
N LYS A 149 -12.52 10.55 -15.88
CA LYS A 149 -13.76 11.33 -15.79
C LYS A 149 -14.02 12.00 -17.14
N PRO A 150 -15.25 11.99 -17.66
CA PRO A 150 -15.58 12.72 -18.87
C PRO A 150 -15.30 14.22 -18.67
N PRO A 151 -14.91 14.94 -19.74
CA PRO A 151 -14.66 16.37 -19.65
C PRO A 151 -15.93 17.09 -19.21
N ALA A 152 -15.81 18.03 -18.26
CA ALA A 152 -16.92 18.87 -17.83
C ALA A 152 -17.50 19.61 -19.05
N ARG A 153 -18.82 19.49 -19.26
CA ARG A 153 -19.51 20.24 -20.33
C ARG A 153 -19.26 21.73 -20.11
N LYS A 154 -18.59 22.39 -21.07
CA LYS A 154 -18.51 23.86 -21.12
C LYS A 154 -19.93 24.39 -21.34
N ASN A 155 -20.49 25.10 -20.36
CA ASN A 155 -21.73 25.84 -20.55
C ASN A 155 -21.49 26.89 -21.65
N LYS A 156 -22.15 26.74 -22.80
CA LYS A 156 -22.17 27.77 -23.85
C LYS A 156 -22.81 29.03 -23.25
N LYS A 157 -22.02 30.08 -23.04
CA LYS A 157 -22.56 31.43 -22.82
C LYS A 157 -23.33 31.82 -24.08
N THR A 158 -24.66 31.93 -23.98
CA THR A 158 -25.48 32.64 -24.96
C THR A 158 -25.13 34.11 -24.91
N GLU A 159 -24.29 34.57 -25.84
CA GLU A 159 -24.14 36.00 -26.13
C GLU A 159 -25.43 36.49 -26.82
N LYS A 160 -26.24 37.26 -26.09
CA LYS A 160 -27.27 38.09 -26.69
C LYS A 160 -26.57 39.26 -27.39
N VAL A 161 -26.52 39.22 -28.71
CA VAL A 161 -26.13 40.37 -29.54
C VAL A 161 -27.30 41.35 -29.49
N ASN A 162 -27.14 42.44 -28.73
CA ASN A 162 -28.03 43.60 -28.85
C ASN A 162 -27.66 44.35 -30.13
N ALA A 163 -28.48 44.20 -31.16
CA ALA A 163 -28.49 45.10 -32.29
C ALA A 163 -29.19 46.40 -31.85
N THR A 164 -28.46 47.51 -31.88
CA THR A 164 -29.06 48.85 -31.87
C THR A 164 -28.62 49.54 -33.14
N THR A 165 -29.59 49.70 -34.04
CA THR A 165 -29.48 50.46 -35.28
C THR A 165 -29.57 51.96 -34.97
N ILE A 166 -28.67 52.70 -35.63
CA ILE A 166 -28.61 54.13 -35.99
C ILE A 166 -29.79 55.00 -35.53
#